data_AF-A0A948N781-F1
#
_entry.id   AF-A0A948N781-F1
#
_cell.length_a   1.000
_cell.length_b   1.000
_cell.length_c   1.000
_cell.angle_alpha   90.00
_cell.angle_beta   90.00
_cell.angle_gamma   90.00
#
_symmetry.space_group_name_H-M   'P 1'
#
loop_
_entity.id
_entity.type
_entity.pdbx_description
1 polymer ?
#
loop_
_entity_poly.entity_id
_entity_poly.type
_entity_poly.pdbx_seq_one_letter_code
_entity_poly.pdbx_strand_id
1 'polypeptide(L)'
;MRLVRQGLPTAAVESFLEHTHLPFQAIEDSVVARRTFKRRQQEAKPLDPAESDRLVRLARLVAMAEDTFGPDKGLAWLLRDNRVLDGQAPLSLADTDQGVRSVETLLGRIGHGIAA
;
A
#
# COMPACT_ATOMS: atom_id res chain seq x y z
N MET A 1 10.60 -8.03 10.47
CA MET A 1 11.79 -7.51 9.76
C MET A 1 12.59 -8.57 9.01
N ARG A 2 12.77 -9.81 9.53
CA ARG A 2 13.55 -10.87 8.83
C ARG A 2 12.96 -11.26 7.46
N LEU A 3 11.63 -11.37 7.35
CA LEU A 3 10.95 -11.75 6.10
C LEU A 3 11.08 -10.69 4.99
N VAL A 4 10.93 -9.41 5.32
CA VAL A 4 11.14 -8.31 4.35
C VAL A 4 12.56 -8.34 3.80
N ARG A 5 13.56 -8.56 4.65
CA ARG A 5 14.97 -8.68 4.22
C ARG A 5 15.25 -9.93 3.38
N GLN A 6 14.45 -10.98 3.52
CA GLN A 6 14.56 -12.21 2.72
C GLN A 6 13.79 -12.13 1.40
N GLY A 7 12.92 -11.14 1.25
CA GLY A 7 11.99 -11.02 0.14
C GLY A 7 10.67 -11.74 0.43
N LEU A 8 9.55 -11.07 0.14
CA LEU A 8 8.23 -11.68 0.20
C LEU A 8 7.98 -12.52 -1.06
N PRO A 9 7.27 -13.66 -0.94
CA PRO A 9 6.87 -14.42 -2.11
C PRO A 9 5.95 -13.57 -3.02
N THR A 10 5.95 -13.83 -4.32
CA THR A 10 5.04 -13.14 -5.26
C THR A 10 3.57 -13.33 -4.90
N ALA A 11 3.23 -14.44 -4.24
CA ALA A 11 1.91 -14.70 -3.68
C ALA A 11 1.44 -13.63 -2.69
N ALA A 12 2.35 -12.93 -1.99
CA ALA A 12 1.97 -11.83 -1.10
C ALA A 12 1.36 -10.65 -1.87
N VAL A 13 1.84 -10.37 -3.08
CA VAL A 13 1.23 -9.35 -3.96
C VAL A 13 -0.13 -9.82 -4.43
N GLU A 14 -0.26 -11.10 -4.79
CA GLU A 14 -1.54 -11.67 -5.24
C GLU A 14 -2.59 -11.59 -4.14
N SER A 15 -2.26 -12.04 -2.93
CA SER A 15 -3.16 -11.94 -1.78
C SER A 15 -3.52 -10.50 -1.42
N PHE A 16 -2.58 -9.56 -1.55
CA PHE A 16 -2.88 -8.13 -1.34
C PHE A 16 -3.88 -7.60 -2.37
N LEU A 17 -3.68 -7.91 -3.66
CA LEU A 17 -4.58 -7.47 -4.73
C LEU A 17 -5.95 -8.15 -4.65
N GLU A 18 -6.00 -9.42 -4.24
CA GLU A 18 -7.25 -10.14 -4.01
C GLU A 18 -8.03 -9.54 -2.85
N HIS A 19 -7.37 -9.25 -1.72
CA HIS A 19 -8.00 -8.67 -0.54
C HIS A 19 -8.52 -7.26 -0.79
N THR A 20 -7.74 -6.43 -1.49
CA THR A 20 -8.10 -5.03 -1.77
C THR A 20 -8.95 -4.87 -3.02
N HIS A 21 -9.12 -5.91 -3.84
CA HIS A 21 -9.74 -5.84 -5.16
C HIS A 21 -9.12 -4.78 -6.10
N LEU A 22 -7.90 -4.33 -5.81
CA LEU A 22 -7.21 -3.36 -6.64
C LEU A 22 -6.69 -4.01 -7.91
N PRO A 23 -6.73 -3.31 -9.06
CA PRO A 23 -6.00 -3.74 -10.22
C PRO A 23 -4.50 -3.64 -9.92
N PHE A 24 -3.69 -4.54 -10.50
CA PHE A 24 -2.23 -4.48 -10.35
C PHE A 24 -1.64 -3.12 -10.75
N GLN A 25 -2.31 -2.36 -11.62
CA GLN A 25 -1.87 -1.03 -12.04
C GLN A 25 -1.80 -0.04 -10.85
N ALA A 26 -2.63 -0.22 -9.82
CA ALA A 26 -2.62 0.62 -8.63
C ALA A 26 -1.32 0.51 -7.79
N ILE A 27 -0.55 -0.56 -7.99
CA ILE A 27 0.71 -0.81 -7.26
C ILE A 27 1.94 -0.84 -8.16
N GLU A 28 1.76 -0.63 -9.47
CA GLU A 28 2.81 -0.86 -10.46
C GLU A 28 3.96 0.14 -10.31
N ASP A 29 3.62 1.40 -10.00
CA ASP A 29 4.59 2.48 -9.81
C ASP A 29 5.16 2.52 -8.38
N SER A 30 4.39 2.03 -7.39
CA SER A 30 4.75 2.13 -5.97
C SER A 30 5.39 0.86 -5.41
N VAL A 31 5.17 -0.32 -5.98
CA VAL A 31 5.73 -1.58 -5.47
C VAL A 31 6.70 -2.19 -6.46
N VAL A 32 6.21 -2.61 -7.61
CA VAL A 32 6.97 -3.39 -8.60
C VAL A 32 6.33 -3.30 -9.99
N ALA A 33 7.14 -2.96 -10.99
CA ALA A 33 6.71 -2.95 -12.38
C ALA A 33 6.19 -4.34 -12.83
N ARG A 34 5.11 -4.37 -13.62
CA ARG A 34 4.42 -5.62 -13.97
C ARG A 34 5.29 -6.63 -14.69
N ARG A 35 6.15 -6.15 -15.60
CA ARG A 35 7.10 -7.01 -16.32
C ARG A 35 8.05 -7.71 -15.36
N THR A 36 8.57 -6.98 -14.37
CA THR A 36 9.49 -7.52 -13.36
C THR A 36 8.77 -8.55 -12.49
N PHE A 37 7.55 -8.25 -12.06
CA PHE A 37 6.73 -9.17 -11.28
C PHE A 37 6.43 -10.47 -12.03
N LYS A 38 6.00 -10.39 -13.29
CA LYS A 38 5.74 -11.58 -14.12
C LYS A 38 6.98 -12.45 -14.35
N ARG A 39 8.14 -11.82 -14.59
CA ARG A 39 9.41 -12.56 -14.66
C ARG A 39 9.71 -13.29 -13.35
N ARG A 40 9.52 -12.63 -12.20
CA ARG A 40 9.75 -13.27 -10.88
C ARG A 40 8.82 -14.45 -10.61
N GLN A 41 7.54 -14.36 -11.01
CA GLN A 41 6.62 -15.49 -10.93
C GLN A 41 7.13 -16.69 -11.73
N GLN A 42 7.53 -16.47 -12.99
CA GLN A 42 8.04 -17.54 -13.87
C GLN A 42 9.31 -18.19 -13.32
N GLU A 43 10.18 -17.41 -12.69
CA GLU A 43 11.43 -17.89 -12.09
C GLU A 43 11.27 -18.41 -10.66
N ALA A 44 10.05 -18.40 -10.09
CA ALA A 44 9.75 -18.72 -8.70
C ALA A 44 10.63 -17.94 -7.69
N LYS A 45 10.91 -16.66 -7.98
CA LYS A 45 11.74 -15.78 -7.14
C LYS A 45 10.89 -14.85 -6.27
N PRO A 46 11.30 -14.56 -5.03
CA PRO A 46 10.62 -13.58 -4.19
C PRO A 46 10.85 -12.16 -4.74
N LEU A 47 10.01 -11.22 -4.27
CA LEU A 47 10.29 -9.80 -4.36
C LEU A 47 11.64 -9.49 -3.73
N ASP A 48 12.30 -8.43 -4.20
CA ASP A 48 13.49 -7.96 -3.50
C ASP A 48 13.10 -7.29 -2.15
N PRO A 49 14.08 -7.01 -1.27
CA PRO A 49 13.78 -6.42 0.03
C PRO A 49 13.11 -5.04 -0.04
N ALA A 50 13.41 -4.22 -1.05
CA ALA A 50 12.84 -2.88 -1.19
C ALA A 50 11.38 -2.95 -1.67
N GLU A 51 11.09 -3.81 -2.64
CA GLU A 51 9.72 -4.10 -3.09
C GLU A 51 8.87 -4.72 -1.99
N SER A 52 9.46 -5.64 -1.22
CA SER A 52 8.82 -6.25 -0.05
C SER A 52 8.45 -5.21 1.00
N ASP A 53 9.35 -4.27 1.25
CA ASP A 53 9.11 -3.16 2.18
C ASP A 53 7.98 -2.25 1.68
N ARG A 54 7.95 -1.91 0.39
CA ARG A 54 6.88 -1.11 -0.23
C ARG A 54 5.52 -1.81 -0.15
N LEU A 55 5.45 -3.11 -0.40
CA LEU A 55 4.21 -3.89 -0.24
C LEU A 55 3.71 -3.87 1.21
N VAL A 56 4.61 -4.03 2.19
CA VAL A 56 4.25 -3.98 3.61
C VAL A 56 3.73 -2.60 4.01
N ARG A 57 4.33 -1.52 3.47
CA ARG A 57 3.85 -0.16 3.69
C ARG A 57 2.43 0.04 3.17
N LEU A 58 2.14 -0.42 1.95
CA LEU A 58 0.78 -0.38 1.40
C LEU A 58 -0.22 -1.18 2.23
N ALA A 59 0.13 -2.41 2.58
CA ALA A 59 -0.72 -3.27 3.42
C ALA A 59 -1.06 -2.61 4.76
N ARG A 60 -0.11 -1.89 5.36
CA ARG A 60 -0.34 -1.13 6.59
C ARG A 60 -1.29 0.04 6.38
N LEU A 61 -1.13 0.82 5.31
CA LEU A 61 -2.04 1.93 5.02
C LEU A 61 -3.48 1.45 4.80
N VAL A 62 -3.65 0.34 4.07
CA VAL A 62 -4.94 -0.33 3.91
C VAL A 62 -5.51 -0.70 5.28
N ALA A 63 -4.78 -1.48 6.08
CA ALA A 63 -5.24 -1.89 7.40
C ALA A 63 -5.64 -0.70 8.30
N MET A 64 -4.85 0.37 8.34
CA MET A 64 -5.17 1.57 9.12
C MET A 64 -6.43 2.28 8.61
N ALA A 65 -6.62 2.36 7.29
CA ALA A 65 -7.81 2.97 6.72
C ALA A 65 -9.06 2.12 6.98
N GLU A 66 -8.94 0.80 6.91
CA GLU A 66 -10.02 -0.13 7.25
C GLU A 66 -10.37 -0.08 8.74
N ASP A 67 -9.38 0.01 9.63
CA ASP A 67 -9.61 0.21 11.07
C ASP A 67 -10.32 1.54 11.35
N THR A 68 -10.03 2.58 10.56
CA THR A 68 -10.59 3.93 10.76
C THR A 68 -12.01 4.05 10.20
N PHE A 69 -12.28 3.45 9.03
CA PHE A 69 -13.52 3.70 8.26
C PHE A 69 -14.35 2.44 7.98
N GLY A 70 -13.83 1.25 8.25
CA GLY A 70 -14.31 -0.04 7.77
C GLY A 70 -13.74 -0.43 6.40
N PRO A 71 -13.81 -1.70 5.98
CA PRO A 71 -13.14 -2.21 4.78
C PRO A 71 -13.42 -1.41 3.50
N ASP A 72 -14.69 -1.34 3.09
CA ASP A 72 -15.09 -0.68 1.84
C ASP A 72 -14.76 0.82 1.82
N LYS A 73 -15.01 1.50 2.95
CA LYS A 73 -14.80 2.95 3.06
C LYS A 73 -13.33 3.30 3.23
N GLY A 74 -12.54 2.43 3.87
CA GLY A 74 -11.11 2.60 4.05
C GLY A 74 -10.40 2.61 2.71
N LEU A 75 -10.67 1.60 1.88
CA LEU A 75 -10.12 1.55 0.53
C LEU A 75 -10.60 2.73 -0.33
N ALA A 76 -11.90 3.06 -0.29
CA ALA A 76 -12.43 4.20 -1.03
C ALA A 76 -11.78 5.53 -0.60
N TRP A 77 -11.46 5.68 0.68
CA TRP A 77 -10.75 6.85 1.19
C TRP A 77 -9.30 6.92 0.67
N LEU A 78 -8.60 5.78 0.60
CA LEU A 78 -7.23 5.72 0.08
C LEU A 78 -7.12 6.06 -1.40
N LEU A 79 -8.16 5.79 -2.18
CA LEU A 79 -8.22 6.05 -3.62
C LEU A 79 -8.72 7.45 -3.98
N ARG A 80 -9.24 8.21 -3.02
CA ARG A 80 -9.84 9.52 -3.26
C ARG A 80 -8.84 10.63 -2.95
N ASP A 81 -8.75 11.60 -3.85
CA ASP A 81 -7.99 12.84 -3.63
C ASP A 81 -8.31 13.48 -2.28
N ASN A 82 -7.26 13.76 -1.52
CA ASN A 82 -7.39 14.31 -0.18
C ASN A 82 -6.81 15.72 -0.13
N ARG A 83 -7.66 16.70 0.21
CA ARG A 83 -7.26 18.12 0.26
C ARG A 83 -6.14 18.42 1.26
N VAL A 84 -6.05 17.66 2.35
CA VAL A 84 -4.98 17.81 3.36
C VAL A 84 -3.64 17.27 2.84
N LEU A 85 -3.68 16.38 1.84
CA LEU A 85 -2.53 15.78 1.20
C LEU A 85 -2.27 16.41 -0.17
N ASP A 86 -2.38 17.74 -0.25
CA ASP A 86 -2.18 18.53 -1.47
C ASP A 86 -3.04 18.09 -2.67
N GLY A 87 -4.22 17.53 -2.39
CA GLY A 87 -5.14 17.02 -3.41
C GLY A 87 -4.73 15.68 -4.03
N GLN A 88 -3.74 14.99 -3.47
CA GLN A 88 -3.35 13.66 -3.93
C GLN A 88 -4.14 12.57 -3.22
N ALA A 89 -4.36 11.44 -3.91
CA ALA A 89 -4.91 10.25 -3.30
C ALA A 89 -3.92 9.68 -2.28
N PRO A 90 -4.34 9.30 -1.06
CA PRO A 90 -3.44 8.73 -0.06
C PRO A 90 -2.60 7.54 -0.57
N LEU A 91 -3.18 6.67 -1.41
CA LEU A 91 -2.49 5.52 -1.96
C LEU A 91 -1.33 5.90 -2.89
N SER A 92 -1.44 7.02 -3.62
CA SER A 92 -0.38 7.46 -4.56
C SER A 92 0.87 7.98 -3.84
N LEU A 93 0.73 8.41 -2.58
CA LEU A 93 1.83 8.89 -1.74
C LEU A 93 2.64 7.76 -1.10
N ALA A 94 2.24 6.50 -1.32
CA ALA A 94 2.91 5.35 -0.73
C ALA A 94 4.21 4.93 -1.43
N ASP A 95 4.59 5.64 -2.50
CA ASP A 95 5.86 5.49 -3.21
C ASP A 95 7.07 5.96 -2.38
N THR A 96 6.85 6.79 -1.37
CA THR A 96 7.88 7.32 -0.46
C THR A 96 7.54 7.11 1.01
N ASP A 97 8.56 6.97 1.86
CA ASP A 97 8.36 6.85 3.31
C ASP A 97 7.72 8.11 3.91
N GLN A 98 8.01 9.28 3.34
CA GLN A 98 7.44 10.54 3.80
C GLN A 98 5.95 10.62 3.48
N GLY A 99 5.54 10.26 2.26
CA GLY A 99 4.13 10.23 1.89
C GLY A 99 3.33 9.24 2.74
N VAL A 100 3.86 8.04 2.98
CA VAL A 100 3.25 7.07 3.91
C VAL A 100 3.06 7.67 5.30
N ARG A 101 4.09 8.29 5.88
CA ARG A 101 3.99 8.93 7.22
C ARG A 101 2.93 10.03 7.26
N SER A 102 2.79 10.81 6.20
CA SER A 102 1.75 11.84 6.10
C SER A 102 0.35 11.21 6.13
N VAL A 103 0.14 10.12 5.40
CA VAL A 103 -1.13 9.39 5.39
C VAL A 103 -1.41 8.75 6.75
N GLU A 104 -0.43 8.06 7.36
CA GLU A 104 -0.56 7.46 8.70
C GLU A 104 -0.94 8.52 9.75
N THR A 105 -0.29 9.68 9.71
CA THR A 105 -0.58 10.80 10.62
C THR A 105 -2.01 11.30 10.44
N LEU A 106 -2.48 11.43 9.19
CA LEU A 106 -3.83 11.87 8.89
C LEU A 106 -4.88 10.85 9.36
N LEU A 107 -4.68 9.56 9.05
CA LEU A 107 -5.55 8.48 9.52
C LEU A 107 -5.61 8.45 11.05
N GLY A 108 -4.47 8.57 11.73
CA GLY A 108 -4.41 8.62 13.20
C GLY A 108 -5.21 9.80 13.77
N ARG A 109 -5.07 11.01 13.19
CA ARG A 109 -5.87 12.17 13.61
C ARG A 109 -7.37 11.93 13.43
N ILE A 110 -7.77 11.40 12.27
CA ILE A 110 -9.19 11.13 11.97
C ILE A 110 -9.75 10.07 12.92
N GLY A 111 -9.04 8.97 13.15
CA GLY A 111 -9.45 7.89 14.05
C GLY A 111 -9.63 8.34 15.51
N HIS A 112 -8.87 9.36 15.94
CA HIS A 112 -9.02 9.97 17.26
C HIS A 112 -10.00 11.16 17.31
N GLY A 113 -10.73 11.44 16.23
CA GLY A 113 -11.69 12.54 16.16
C GLY A 113 -11.05 13.93 16.18
N ILE A 114 -9.75 14.03 15.89
CA ILE A 114 -9.04 15.30 15.79
C ILE A 114 -9.31 15.86 14.39
N ALA A 115 -9.83 17.09 14.33
CA ALA A 115 -10.11 17.77 13.07
C ALA A 115 -8.88 17.75 12.16
N ALA A 116 -9.05 17.28 10.93
CA ALA A 116 -8.03 17.20 9.89
C ALA A 116 -8.01 18.44 9.00
#